data_AF-J4H2N2-F1
#
_entry.id   AF-J4H2N2-F1
#
_cell.length_a   1.000
_cell.length_b   1.000
_cell.length_c   1.000
_cell.angle_alpha   90.00
_cell.angle_beta   90.00
_cell.angle_gamma   90.00
#
_symmetry.space_group_name_H-M   'P 1'
#
loop_
_entity.id
_entity.type
_entity.pdbx_description
1 polymer ?
#
loop_
_entity_poly.entity_id
_entity_poly.type
_entity_poly.pdbx_seq_one_letter_code
_entity_poly.pdbx_strand_id
1 'polypeptide(L)'
;MPSDLQSEETSAVEGAYISARTRDSDTALASMARRASRYEHDIKELEAKLAVDMSNSRAIHNLLQEVLSEIQQNQRRADLALTTSVPHVEHSLDENLSMLEDLERTLPRVGQQVQDIRHVYDRGKAKARDLIATLEWLNTPVSLRLRAIIFTTNAPVSSEWKMLIRALFTLALLACIWIAWITLQGAVRAHRQRLVWGERLMS
;
A
#
# COMPACT_ATOMS: atom_id res chain seq x y z
N MET A 1 39.92 -50.01 -130.03
CA MET A 1 39.92 -48.69 -129.36
C MET A 1 38.72 -47.93 -129.91
N PRO A 2 37.74 -47.49 -129.08
CA PRO A 2 37.90 -46.82 -127.79
C PRO A 2 37.06 -47.43 -126.63
N SER A 3 37.56 -47.36 -125.39
CA SER A 3 36.98 -48.03 -124.21
C SER A 3 37.10 -47.19 -122.94
N ASP A 4 36.86 -45.88 -122.96
CA ASP A 4 37.19 -45.02 -121.79
C ASP A 4 36.23 -43.88 -121.45
N LEU A 5 35.00 -43.81 -121.97
CA LEU A 5 34.12 -42.65 -121.71
C LEU A 5 32.74 -42.94 -121.08
N GLN A 6 32.49 -44.17 -120.60
CA GLN A 6 31.18 -44.53 -120.03
C GLN A 6 31.19 -44.83 -118.52
N SER A 7 32.35 -44.71 -117.86
CA SER A 7 32.51 -45.07 -116.44
C SER A 7 32.46 -43.88 -115.46
N GLU A 8 32.30 -42.65 -115.96
CA GLU A 8 32.30 -41.43 -115.12
C GLU A 8 30.88 -40.93 -114.76
N GLU A 9 29.87 -41.25 -115.58
CA GLU A 9 28.50 -40.71 -115.42
C GLU A 9 27.63 -41.49 -114.41
N THR A 10 27.91 -42.79 -114.20
CA THR A 10 27.21 -43.61 -113.18
C THR A 10 27.70 -43.36 -111.76
N SER A 11 28.94 -42.86 -111.60
CA SER A 11 29.51 -42.45 -110.31
C SER A 11 28.88 -41.15 -109.77
N ALA A 12 28.52 -40.23 -110.67
CA ALA A 12 27.95 -38.93 -110.30
C ALA A 12 26.50 -39.02 -109.79
N VAL A 13 25.69 -39.94 -110.33
CA VAL A 13 24.29 -40.14 -109.93
C VAL A 13 24.17 -40.89 -108.60
N GLU A 14 25.06 -41.87 -108.35
CA GLU A 14 25.11 -42.60 -107.08
C GLU A 14 25.66 -41.73 -105.93
N GLY A 15 26.63 -40.85 -106.22
CA GLY A 15 27.09 -39.81 -105.29
C GLY A 15 26.01 -38.78 -104.92
N ALA A 16 25.15 -38.40 -105.87
CA ALA A 16 24.04 -37.48 -105.61
C ALA A 16 22.92 -38.10 -104.76
N TYR A 17 22.60 -39.38 -104.96
CA TYR A 17 21.62 -40.11 -104.15
C TYR A 17 22.12 -40.37 -102.71
N ILE A 18 23.40 -40.70 -102.54
CA ILE A 18 24.01 -40.86 -101.21
C ILE A 18 24.08 -39.50 -100.49
N SER A 19 24.36 -38.41 -101.20
CA SER A 19 24.38 -37.05 -100.64
C SER A 19 22.98 -36.52 -100.23
N ALA A 20 21.94 -36.84 -100.99
CA ALA A 20 20.56 -36.48 -100.63
C ALA A 20 20.05 -37.28 -99.42
N ARG A 21 20.34 -38.59 -99.37
CA ARG A 21 19.95 -39.46 -98.26
C ARG A 21 20.68 -39.12 -96.96
N THR A 22 21.95 -38.77 -97.03
CA THR A 22 22.74 -38.31 -95.87
C THR A 22 22.24 -36.98 -95.33
N ARG A 23 21.84 -36.03 -96.21
CA ARG A 23 21.20 -34.76 -95.79
C ARG A 23 19.85 -34.94 -95.10
N ASP A 24 18.99 -35.85 -95.55
CA ASP A 24 17.71 -36.12 -94.88
C ASP A 24 17.91 -36.76 -93.49
N SER A 25 18.89 -37.66 -93.34
CA SER A 25 19.26 -38.19 -92.02
C SER A 25 19.87 -37.11 -91.12
N ASP A 26 20.71 -36.22 -91.66
CA ASP A 26 21.33 -35.13 -90.88
C ASP A 26 20.29 -34.12 -90.39
N THR A 27 19.30 -33.80 -91.23
CA THR A 27 18.19 -32.91 -90.84
C THR A 27 17.26 -33.57 -89.84
N ALA A 28 16.98 -34.88 -89.98
CA ALA A 28 16.22 -35.64 -88.99
C ALA A 28 16.95 -35.68 -87.63
N LEU A 29 18.26 -35.97 -87.62
CA LEU A 29 19.11 -35.95 -86.43
C LEU A 29 19.15 -34.56 -85.79
N ALA A 30 19.28 -33.50 -86.59
CA ALA A 30 19.25 -32.12 -86.08
C ALA A 30 17.89 -31.76 -85.45
N SER A 31 16.78 -32.24 -86.03
CA SER A 31 15.44 -32.04 -85.47
C SER A 31 15.25 -32.81 -84.16
N MET A 32 15.76 -34.05 -84.09
CA MET A 32 15.72 -34.88 -82.89
C MET A 32 16.59 -34.29 -81.78
N ALA A 33 17.79 -33.83 -82.10
CA ALA A 33 18.69 -33.16 -81.16
C ALA A 33 18.05 -31.89 -80.57
N ARG A 34 17.38 -31.07 -81.40
CA ARG A 34 16.63 -29.90 -80.92
C ARG A 34 15.48 -30.28 -79.99
N ARG A 35 14.72 -31.33 -80.30
CA ARG A 35 13.65 -31.81 -79.43
C ARG A 35 14.22 -32.36 -78.11
N ALA A 36 15.29 -33.15 -78.18
CA ALA A 36 15.98 -33.69 -77.01
C ALA A 36 16.49 -32.58 -76.09
N SER A 37 17.08 -31.51 -76.65
CA SER A 37 17.54 -30.35 -75.87
C SER A 37 16.40 -29.59 -75.21
N ARG A 38 15.22 -29.47 -75.85
CA ARG A 38 14.04 -28.87 -75.21
C ARG A 38 13.52 -29.72 -74.06
N TYR A 39 13.39 -31.03 -74.27
CA TYR A 39 12.98 -31.94 -73.20
C TYR A 39 13.97 -31.93 -72.05
N GLU A 40 15.27 -31.85 -72.31
CA GLU A 40 16.28 -31.71 -71.25
C GLU A 40 16.09 -30.41 -70.46
N HIS A 41 15.75 -29.31 -71.12
CA HIS A 41 15.48 -28.04 -70.45
C HIS A 41 14.20 -28.10 -69.60
N ASP A 42 13.10 -28.62 -70.16
CA ASP A 42 11.82 -28.77 -69.47
C ASP A 42 11.95 -29.72 -68.26
N ILE A 43 12.72 -30.81 -68.40
CA ILE A 43 13.03 -31.72 -67.30
C ILE A 43 13.81 -31.00 -66.21
N LYS A 44 14.84 -30.23 -66.55
CA LYS A 44 15.61 -29.45 -65.57
C LYS A 44 14.78 -28.41 -64.84
N GLU A 45 13.85 -27.75 -65.54
CA GLU A 45 12.92 -26.80 -64.91
C GLU A 45 11.98 -27.50 -63.92
N LEU A 46 11.42 -28.65 -64.31
CA LEU A 46 10.58 -29.47 -63.44
C LEU A 46 11.35 -30.01 -62.24
N GLU A 47 12.59 -30.46 -62.43
CA GLU A 47 13.49 -30.89 -61.35
C GLU A 47 13.79 -29.75 -60.39
N ALA A 48 14.11 -28.56 -60.90
CA ALA A 48 14.35 -27.38 -60.08
C ALA A 48 13.10 -26.98 -59.27
N LYS A 49 11.92 -26.98 -59.90
CA LYS A 49 10.65 -26.69 -59.24
C LYS A 49 10.31 -27.72 -58.17
N LEU A 50 10.50 -29.01 -58.47
CA LEU A 50 10.28 -30.09 -57.50
C LEU A 50 11.24 -29.99 -56.33
N ALA A 51 12.51 -29.63 -56.57
CA ALA A 51 13.48 -29.42 -55.49
C ALA A 51 13.07 -28.26 -54.57
N VAL A 52 12.57 -27.16 -55.13
CA VAL A 52 12.04 -26.03 -54.36
C VAL A 52 10.78 -26.43 -53.58
N ASP A 53 9.83 -27.12 -54.20
CA ASP A 53 8.59 -27.55 -53.56
C ASP A 53 8.86 -28.58 -52.44
N MET A 54 9.79 -29.51 -52.65
CA MET A 54 10.23 -30.46 -51.61
C MET A 54 10.97 -29.75 -50.46
N SER A 55 11.78 -28.74 -50.76
CA SER A 55 12.42 -27.90 -49.73
C SER A 55 11.39 -27.13 -48.91
N ASN A 56 10.39 -26.54 -49.57
CA ASN A 56 9.30 -25.80 -48.91
C ASN A 56 8.45 -26.75 -48.05
N SER A 57 8.05 -27.89 -48.60
CA SER A 57 7.31 -28.93 -47.85
C SER A 57 8.08 -29.38 -46.61
N ARG A 58 9.40 -29.56 -46.72
CA ARG A 58 10.25 -29.90 -45.57
C ARG A 58 10.34 -28.77 -44.54
N ALA A 59 10.41 -27.52 -44.98
CA ALA A 59 10.39 -26.37 -44.08
C ALA A 59 9.06 -26.28 -43.31
N ILE A 60 7.94 -26.46 -43.99
CA ILE A 60 6.61 -26.50 -43.37
C ILE A 60 6.51 -27.66 -42.36
N HIS A 61 7.01 -28.83 -42.72
CA HIS A 61 7.00 -29.99 -41.82
C HIS A 61 7.79 -29.72 -40.53
N ASN A 62 8.98 -29.13 -40.65
CA ASN A 62 9.79 -28.76 -39.49
C ASN A 62 9.08 -27.74 -38.59
N LEU A 63 8.43 -26.73 -39.19
CA LEU A 63 7.66 -25.73 -38.44
C LEU A 63 6.45 -26.35 -37.72
N LEU A 64 5.72 -27.24 -38.39
CA LEU A 64 4.60 -27.96 -37.76
C LEU A 64 5.07 -28.82 -36.59
N GLN A 65 6.22 -29.48 -36.73
CA GLN A 65 6.80 -30.29 -35.67
C GLN A 65 7.25 -29.43 -34.48
N GLU A 66 7.83 -28.25 -34.74
CA GLU A 66 8.20 -27.27 -33.71
C GLU A 66 6.95 -26.78 -32.96
N VAL A 67 5.93 -26.29 -33.67
CA VAL A 67 4.67 -25.80 -33.08
C VAL A 67 3.97 -26.90 -32.27
N LEU A 68 3.91 -28.14 -32.77
CA LEU A 68 3.35 -29.26 -32.02
C LEU A 68 4.13 -29.52 -30.72
N SER A 69 5.46 -29.45 -30.77
CA SER A 69 6.30 -29.64 -29.59
C SER A 69 6.08 -28.53 -28.55
N GLU A 70 5.92 -27.28 -28.99
CA GLU A 70 5.63 -26.14 -28.12
C GLU A 70 4.24 -26.24 -27.49
N ILE A 71 3.22 -26.63 -28.27
CA ILE A 71 1.86 -26.85 -27.75
C ILE A 71 1.88 -27.95 -26.69
N GLN A 72 2.55 -29.07 -26.95
CA GLN A 72 2.68 -30.16 -25.97
C GLN A 72 3.40 -29.70 -24.70
N GLN A 73 4.46 -28.90 -24.84
CA GLN A 73 5.16 -28.34 -23.68
C GLN A 73 4.28 -27.37 -22.89
N ASN A 74 3.55 -26.50 -23.58
CA ASN A 74 2.67 -25.53 -22.95
C ASN A 74 1.49 -26.20 -22.26
N GLN A 75 0.91 -27.25 -22.86
CA GLN A 75 -0.12 -28.07 -22.23
C GLN A 75 0.38 -28.69 -20.93
N ARG A 76 1.58 -29.30 -20.92
CA ARG A 76 2.17 -29.84 -19.70
C ARG A 76 2.41 -28.78 -18.63
N ARG A 77 2.84 -27.56 -19.02
CA ARG A 77 3.01 -26.44 -18.08
C ARG A 77 1.68 -25.99 -17.50
N ALA A 78 0.63 -25.91 -18.33
CA ALA A 78 -0.71 -25.58 -17.88
C ALA A 78 -1.25 -26.64 -16.92
N ASP A 79 -1.09 -27.93 -17.24
CA ASP A 79 -1.50 -29.03 -16.37
C ASP A 79 -0.75 -29.02 -15.03
N LEU A 80 0.56 -28.74 -15.05
CA LEU A 80 1.35 -28.59 -13.82
C LEU A 80 0.90 -27.37 -12.99
N ALA A 81 0.60 -26.24 -13.64
CA ALA A 81 0.08 -25.05 -12.96
C ALA A 81 -1.31 -25.31 -12.35
N LEU A 82 -2.19 -26.04 -13.06
CA LEU A 82 -3.51 -26.43 -12.56
C LEU A 82 -3.42 -27.39 -11.37
N THR A 83 -2.47 -28.34 -11.42
CA THR A 83 -2.30 -29.34 -10.36
C THR A 83 -1.51 -28.83 -9.15
N THR A 84 -0.67 -27.81 -9.34
CA THR A 84 0.23 -27.32 -8.28
C THR A 84 -0.13 -25.91 -7.81
N SER A 85 -0.22 -24.96 -8.72
CA SER A 85 -0.39 -23.54 -8.36
C SER A 85 -1.82 -23.23 -7.93
N VAL A 86 -2.83 -23.75 -8.62
CA VAL A 86 -4.24 -23.53 -8.24
C VAL A 86 -4.54 -24.02 -6.82
N PRO A 87 -4.24 -25.27 -6.42
CA PRO A 87 -4.52 -25.71 -5.06
C PRO A 87 -3.67 -24.99 -4.01
N HIS A 88 -2.43 -24.60 -4.35
CA HIS A 88 -1.62 -23.79 -3.44
C HIS A 88 -2.24 -22.42 -3.18
N VAL A 89 -2.74 -21.76 -4.24
CA VAL A 89 -3.45 -20.48 -4.12
C VAL A 89 -4.74 -20.66 -3.32
N GLU A 90 -5.52 -21.70 -3.60
CA GLU A 90 -6.75 -22.00 -2.86
C GLU A 90 -6.47 -22.22 -1.37
N HIS A 91 -5.45 -23.01 -1.04
CA HIS A 91 -5.04 -23.24 0.35
C HIS A 91 -4.57 -21.95 1.04
N SER A 92 -3.79 -21.12 0.34
CA SER A 92 -3.36 -19.82 0.89
C SER A 92 -4.53 -18.87 1.11
N LEU A 93 -5.54 -18.88 0.23
CA LEU A 93 -6.76 -18.10 0.45
C LEU A 93 -7.53 -18.59 1.67
N ASP A 94 -7.66 -19.90 1.84
CA ASP A 94 -8.33 -20.50 2.99
C ASP A 94 -7.61 -20.15 4.32
N GLU A 95 -6.28 -20.24 4.33
CA GLU A 95 -5.47 -19.82 5.48
C GLU A 95 -5.68 -18.32 5.80
N ASN A 96 -5.64 -17.46 4.79
CA ASN A 96 -5.86 -16.02 4.98
C ASN A 96 -7.28 -15.72 5.48
N LEU A 97 -8.30 -16.41 4.98
CA LEU A 97 -9.68 -16.28 5.45
C LEU A 97 -9.80 -16.70 6.93
N SER A 98 -9.14 -17.80 7.32
CA SER A 98 -9.11 -18.23 8.72
C SER A 98 -8.43 -17.19 9.63
N MET A 99 -7.34 -16.57 9.17
CA MET A 99 -6.68 -15.48 9.91
C MET A 99 -7.56 -14.23 10.02
N LEU A 100 -8.29 -13.89 8.97
CA LEU A 100 -9.26 -12.78 8.97
C LEU A 100 -10.40 -13.04 9.95
N GLU A 101 -10.92 -14.26 10.02
CA GLU A 101 -11.95 -14.65 10.99
C GLU A 101 -11.43 -14.56 12.43
N ASP A 102 -10.21 -15.03 12.68
CA ASP A 102 -9.57 -14.89 13.99
C ASP A 102 -9.30 -13.42 14.35
N LEU A 103 -8.94 -12.59 13.37
CA LEU A 103 -8.80 -11.16 13.57
C LEU A 103 -10.14 -10.50 13.90
N GLU A 104 -11.21 -10.86 13.20
CA GLU A 104 -12.58 -10.39 13.48
C GLU A 104 -13.01 -10.74 14.91
N ARG A 105 -12.66 -11.94 15.40
CA ARG A 105 -12.95 -12.36 16.78
C ARG A 105 -12.11 -11.63 17.83
N THR A 106 -10.88 -11.26 17.50
CA THR A 106 -9.94 -10.64 18.45
C THR A 106 -10.05 -9.11 18.51
N LEU A 107 -10.36 -8.46 17.39
CA LEU A 107 -10.51 -7.01 17.29
C LEU A 107 -11.47 -6.40 18.34
N PRO A 108 -12.68 -6.93 18.59
CA PRO A 108 -13.57 -6.38 19.60
C PRO A 108 -13.01 -6.54 21.01
N ARG A 109 -12.26 -7.60 21.30
CA ARG A 109 -11.61 -7.80 22.61
C ARG A 109 -10.53 -6.75 22.84
N VAL A 110 -9.70 -6.48 21.83
CA VAL A 110 -8.69 -5.41 21.90
C VAL A 110 -9.37 -4.04 22.00
N GLY A 111 -10.47 -3.82 21.26
CA GLY A 111 -11.28 -2.61 21.37
C GLY A 111 -11.79 -2.37 22.80
N GLN A 112 -12.30 -3.42 23.45
CA GLN A 112 -12.76 -3.35 24.82
C GLN A 112 -11.61 -3.07 25.81
N GLN A 113 -10.46 -3.73 25.64
CA GLN A 113 -9.27 -3.48 26.45
C GLN A 113 -8.78 -2.03 26.34
N VAL A 114 -8.78 -1.46 25.13
CA VAL A 114 -8.40 -0.06 24.90
C VAL A 114 -9.41 0.88 25.56
N GLN A 115 -10.71 0.57 25.51
CA GLN A 115 -11.74 1.35 26.18
C GLN A 115 -11.55 1.34 27.70
N ASP A 116 -11.24 0.18 28.28
CA ASP A 116 -10.97 0.05 29.71
C ASP A 116 -9.73 0.84 30.14
N ILE A 117 -8.64 0.75 29.37
CA ILE A 117 -7.42 1.53 29.60
C ILE A 117 -7.72 3.03 29.53
N ARG A 118 -8.50 3.46 28.54
CA ARG A 118 -8.91 4.86 28.40
C ARG A 118 -9.71 5.33 29.62
N HIS A 119 -10.64 4.52 30.10
CA HIS A 119 -11.43 4.83 31.28
C HIS A 119 -10.55 4.97 32.54
N VAL A 120 -9.59 4.07 32.74
CA VAL A 120 -8.62 4.15 33.86
C VAL A 120 -7.76 5.41 33.74
N TYR A 121 -7.26 5.72 32.53
CA TYR A 121 -6.47 6.92 32.27
C TYR A 121 -7.26 8.20 32.57
N ASP A 122 -8.50 8.30 32.09
CA ASP A 122 -9.36 9.46 32.32
C ASP A 122 -9.68 9.65 33.81
N ARG A 123 -9.89 8.55 34.55
CA ARG A 123 -10.05 8.60 36.01
C ARG A 123 -8.78 9.07 36.71
N GLY A 124 -7.61 8.59 36.27
CA GLY A 124 -6.31 9.04 36.76
C GLY A 124 -6.11 10.54 36.54
N LYS A 125 -6.43 11.02 35.33
CA LYS A 125 -6.38 12.44 34.95
C LYS A 125 -7.31 13.30 35.80
N ALA A 126 -8.53 12.82 36.07
CA ALA A 126 -9.48 13.52 36.95
C ALA A 126 -8.92 13.65 38.38
N LYS A 127 -8.37 12.56 38.95
CA LYS A 127 -7.71 12.59 40.26
C LYS A 127 -6.51 13.54 40.28
N ALA A 128 -5.65 13.51 39.27
CA ALA A 128 -4.51 14.39 39.20
C ALA A 128 -4.92 15.88 39.21
N ARG A 129 -5.99 16.24 38.49
CA ARG A 129 -6.54 17.62 38.53
C ARG A 129 -7.06 17.99 39.92
N ASP A 130 -7.75 17.08 40.59
CA ASP A 130 -8.26 17.30 41.95
C ASP A 130 -7.11 17.50 42.96
N LEU A 131 -6.05 16.68 42.85
CA LEU A 131 -4.84 16.85 43.65
C LEU A 131 -4.13 18.17 43.36
N ILE A 132 -4.00 18.55 42.08
CA ILE A 132 -3.40 19.84 41.70
C ILE A 132 -4.21 20.99 42.28
N ALA A 133 -5.54 20.97 42.15
CA ALA A 133 -6.41 21.99 42.74
C ALA A 133 -6.28 22.05 44.27
N THR A 134 -6.17 20.89 44.93
CA THR A 134 -5.96 20.78 46.37
C THR A 134 -4.59 21.33 46.79
N LEU A 135 -3.54 21.04 46.03
CA LEU A 135 -2.18 21.54 46.27
C LEU A 135 -2.07 23.04 46.02
N GLU A 136 -2.69 23.54 44.95
CA GLU A 136 -2.77 24.97 44.63
C GLU A 136 -3.50 25.73 45.74
N TRP A 137 -4.59 25.16 46.26
CA TRP A 137 -5.27 25.71 47.44
C TRP A 137 -4.39 25.68 48.70
N LEU A 138 -3.64 24.59 48.91
CA LEU A 138 -2.73 24.47 50.05
C LEU A 138 -1.57 25.48 49.98
N ASN A 139 -1.06 25.73 48.77
CA ASN A 139 0.04 26.65 48.48
C ASN A 139 -0.38 28.13 48.45
N THR A 140 -1.70 28.42 48.51
CA THR A 140 -2.19 29.79 48.59
C THR A 140 -1.72 30.43 49.91
N PRO A 141 -1.12 31.64 49.88
CA PRO A 141 -0.51 32.24 51.07
C PRO A 141 -1.54 32.45 52.18
N VAL A 142 -1.09 32.26 53.43
CA VAL A 142 -1.93 32.20 54.64
C VAL A 142 -2.83 33.43 54.81
N SER A 143 -2.35 34.62 54.41
CA SER A 143 -3.12 35.87 54.44
C SER A 143 -4.33 35.86 53.49
N LEU A 144 -4.17 35.34 52.27
CA LEU A 144 -5.26 35.17 51.30
C LEU A 144 -6.20 34.04 51.73
N ARG A 145 -5.67 32.98 52.34
CA ARG A 145 -6.46 31.84 52.86
C ARG A 145 -7.37 32.26 54.02
N LEU A 146 -6.87 33.07 54.96
CA LEU A 146 -7.68 33.62 56.06
C LEU A 146 -8.76 34.58 55.54
N ARG A 147 -8.43 35.47 54.58
CA ARG A 147 -9.42 36.35 53.94
C ARG A 147 -10.50 35.56 53.19
N ALA A 148 -10.11 34.51 52.47
CA ALA A 148 -11.04 33.64 51.75
C ALA A 148 -11.93 32.82 52.71
N ILE A 149 -11.41 32.34 53.84
CA ILE A 149 -12.20 31.61 54.85
C ILE A 149 -13.23 32.54 55.54
N ILE A 150 -12.85 33.80 55.78
CA ILE A 150 -13.74 34.79 56.41
C ILE A 150 -14.82 35.27 55.44
N PHE A 151 -14.49 35.49 54.15
CA PHE A 151 -15.40 36.10 53.17
C PHE A 151 -16.02 35.16 52.11
N THR A 152 -15.53 33.93 51.94
CA THR A 152 -16.03 33.00 50.92
C THR A 152 -16.58 31.71 51.55
N THR A 153 -17.85 31.40 51.27
CA THR A 153 -18.58 30.26 51.87
C THR A 153 -18.14 28.89 51.30
N ASN A 154 -17.51 28.90 50.12
CA ASN A 154 -17.12 27.71 49.36
C ASN A 154 -15.62 27.36 49.49
N ALA A 155 -15.04 27.46 50.68
CA ALA A 155 -13.72 26.88 50.94
C ALA A 155 -13.84 25.37 51.27
N PRO A 156 -13.06 24.47 50.63
CA PRO A 156 -13.08 23.03 50.88
C PRO A 156 -12.31 22.67 52.17
N VAL A 157 -12.78 23.18 53.30
CA VAL A 157 -12.26 22.85 54.63
C VAL A 157 -13.41 22.28 55.45
N SER A 158 -13.12 21.32 56.32
CA SER A 158 -14.12 20.75 57.22
C SER A 158 -14.88 21.85 57.96
N SER A 159 -16.19 21.68 58.07
CA SER A 159 -17.12 22.65 58.65
C SER A 159 -16.74 23.07 60.07
N GLU A 160 -16.11 22.15 60.83
CA GLU A 160 -15.63 22.39 62.19
C GLU A 160 -14.54 23.47 62.26
N TRP A 161 -13.58 23.46 61.32
CA TRP A 161 -12.54 24.49 61.24
C TRP A 161 -13.09 25.85 60.83
N LYS A 162 -14.10 25.87 59.96
CA LYS A 162 -14.81 27.12 59.59
C LYS A 162 -15.48 27.76 60.81
N MET A 163 -16.13 26.94 61.64
CA MET A 163 -16.80 27.38 62.86
C MET A 163 -15.80 27.89 63.90
N LEU A 164 -14.69 27.17 64.12
CA LEU A 164 -13.64 27.59 65.04
C LEU A 164 -13.04 28.95 64.67
N ILE A 165 -12.70 29.15 63.39
CA ILE A 165 -12.11 30.42 62.94
C ILE A 165 -13.11 31.57 63.08
N ARG A 166 -14.39 31.35 62.73
CA ARG A 166 -15.44 32.36 62.92
C ARG A 166 -15.68 32.67 64.41
N ALA A 167 -15.72 31.65 65.26
CA ALA A 167 -15.89 31.82 66.71
C ALA A 167 -14.73 32.62 67.31
N LEU A 168 -13.49 32.30 66.93
CA LEU A 168 -12.30 33.01 67.41
C LEU A 168 -12.31 34.47 66.96
N PHE A 169 -12.71 34.75 65.71
CA PHE A 169 -12.88 36.12 65.23
C PHE A 169 -13.98 36.88 65.98
N THR A 170 -15.13 36.25 66.22
CA THR A 170 -16.22 36.88 66.99
C THR A 170 -15.82 37.16 68.43
N LEU A 171 -15.09 36.25 69.08
CA LEU A 171 -14.57 36.44 70.44
C LEU A 171 -13.55 37.58 70.49
N ALA A 172 -12.66 37.67 69.51
CA ALA A 172 -11.71 38.77 69.41
C ALA A 172 -12.42 40.12 69.25
N LEU A 173 -13.43 40.21 68.38
CA LEU A 173 -14.25 41.43 68.24
C LEU A 173 -14.99 41.79 69.53
N LEU A 174 -15.57 40.79 70.21
CA LEU A 174 -16.24 40.99 71.50
C LEU A 174 -15.26 41.51 72.56
N ALA A 175 -14.05 40.95 72.61
CA ALA A 175 -13.00 41.44 73.50
C ALA A 175 -12.58 42.88 73.15
N CYS A 176 -12.45 43.24 71.88
CA CYS A 176 -12.16 44.61 71.46
C CYS A 176 -13.27 45.57 71.87
N ILE A 177 -14.54 45.21 71.66
CA ILE A 177 -15.70 46.01 72.06
C ILE A 177 -15.73 46.17 73.59
N TRP A 178 -15.45 45.09 74.32
CA TRP A 178 -15.39 45.10 75.77
C TRP A 178 -14.29 46.03 76.31
N ILE A 179 -13.08 45.95 75.75
CA ILE A 179 -11.98 46.84 76.12
C ILE A 179 -12.34 48.29 75.78
N ALA A 180 -12.87 48.55 74.58
CA ALA A 180 -13.31 49.88 74.18
C ALA A 180 -14.41 50.44 75.10
N TRP A 181 -15.31 49.58 75.59
CA TRP A 181 -16.33 49.96 76.54
C TRP A 181 -15.72 50.34 77.91
N ILE A 182 -14.78 49.54 78.41
CA ILE A 182 -14.06 49.84 79.66
C ILE A 182 -13.26 51.14 79.54
N THR A 183 -12.55 51.36 78.43
CA THR A 183 -11.79 52.59 78.23
C THR A 183 -12.71 53.80 78.12
N LEU A 184 -13.87 53.66 77.47
CA LEU A 184 -14.88 54.71 77.40
C LEU A 184 -15.47 55.02 78.78
N GLN A 185 -15.82 53.99 79.57
CA GLN A 185 -16.28 54.19 80.96
C GLN A 185 -15.20 54.84 81.83
N GLY A 186 -13.93 54.43 81.65
CA GLY A 186 -12.78 55.03 82.31
C GLY A 186 -12.61 56.51 81.97
N ALA A 187 -12.71 56.85 80.67
CA ALA A 187 -12.66 58.22 80.20
C ALA A 187 -13.82 59.06 80.73
N VAL A 188 -15.04 58.53 80.75
CA VAL A 188 -16.22 59.20 81.32
C VAL A 188 -16.04 59.44 82.83
N ARG A 189 -15.47 58.48 83.57
CA ARG A 189 -15.20 58.63 85.00
C ARG A 189 -14.12 59.69 85.27
N ALA A 190 -13.04 59.69 84.49
CA ALA A 190 -12.01 60.72 84.57
C ALA A 190 -12.55 62.12 84.23
N HIS A 191 -13.43 62.23 83.22
CA HIS A 191 -14.07 63.49 82.86
C HIS A 191 -15.02 64.00 83.96
N ARG A 192 -15.79 63.11 84.60
CA ARG A 192 -16.63 63.48 85.75
C ARG A 192 -15.80 63.95 86.93
N GLN A 193 -14.68 63.29 87.24
CA GLN A 193 -13.80 63.74 88.31
C GLN A 193 -13.15 65.09 87.98
N ARG A 194 -12.78 65.35 86.73
CA ARG A 194 -12.21 66.65 86.33
C ARG A 194 -13.19 67.82 86.47
N LEU A 195 -14.50 67.58 86.31
CA LEU A 195 -15.54 68.60 86.55
C LEU A 195 -15.70 68.93 88.05
N VAL A 196 -15.61 67.93 88.93
CA VAL A 196 -15.72 68.14 90.39
C VAL A 196 -14.54 68.94 90.96
N TRP A 197 -13.34 68.80 90.38
CA TRP A 197 -12.20 69.62 90.77
C TRP A 197 -12.21 71.02 90.11
N GLY A 198 -12.91 71.20 88.99
CA GLY A 198 -13.08 72.50 88.34
C GLY A 198 -13.97 73.46 89.14
N GLU A 199 -15.06 72.97 89.74
CA GLU A 199 -15.94 73.79 90.59
C GLU A 199 -15.29 74.22 91.90
N ARG A 200 -14.29 73.48 92.40
CA ARG A 200 -13.56 73.80 93.64
C ARG A 200 -12.43 74.81 93.48
N LEU A 201 -12.10 75.22 92.25
CA LEU A 201 -11.07 76.22 91.93
C LEU A 201 -11.66 77.58 91.53
N MET A 202 -12.99 77.71 91.44
CA MET A 202 -13.69 78.97 91.14
C MET A 202 -14.56 79.50 92.30
N SER A 203 -14.38 78.97 93.52
CA SER A 203 -14.89 79.56 94.76
C SER A 203 -13.76 80.02 95.66
#